data_AF-A0A6P5TDH8-F1
#
_entry.id   AF-A0A6P5TDH8-F1
#
_cell.length_a   1.000
_cell.length_b   1.000
_cell.length_c   1.000
_cell.angle_alpha   90.00
_cell.angle_beta   90.00
_cell.angle_gamma   90.00
#
_symmetry.space_group_name_H-M   'P 1'
#
loop_
_entity.id
_entity.type
_entity.pdbx_description
1 polymer ?
#
loop_
_entity_poly.entity_id
_entity_poly.type
_entity_poly.pdbx_seq_one_letter_code
_entity_poly.pdbx_strand_id
1 'polypeptide(L)'
;MNSAARSVWNVFKRSSQGVDSVSHGHHHRQEQWRGIRVKVFNGNLESALTFMQRKMQSSGIERMIKREQTHHIKNSEKRVLARKNLQRIIKSQDLARKLKAILSKKVRGL
;
A
#
# COMPACT_ATOMS: atom_id res chain seq x y z
N MET A 1 -41.55 -12.20 -18.87
CA MET A 1 -41.09 -11.50 -20.10
C MET A 1 -40.19 -10.35 -19.65
N ASN A 2 -38.89 -10.22 -19.90
CA ASN A 2 -37.90 -11.01 -20.63
C ASN A 2 -36.55 -10.83 -19.91
N SER A 3 -35.90 -11.96 -19.59
CA SER A 3 -34.50 -12.04 -19.16
C SER A 3 -33.63 -12.04 -20.41
N ALA A 4 -33.16 -10.88 -20.87
CA ALA A 4 -32.28 -10.80 -22.04
C ALA A 4 -31.41 -9.53 -22.01
N ALA A 5 -30.34 -9.53 -21.23
CA ALA A 5 -29.15 -8.68 -21.46
C ALA A 5 -28.01 -9.05 -20.48
N ARG A 6 -27.61 -10.32 -20.44
CA ARG A 6 -26.34 -10.74 -19.82
C ARG A 6 -25.76 -11.86 -20.66
N SER A 7 -24.84 -11.54 -21.58
CA SER A 7 -23.79 -12.42 -22.10
C SER A 7 -23.33 -11.95 -23.48
N VAL A 8 -22.25 -11.15 -23.54
CA VAL A 8 -21.52 -10.87 -24.80
C VAL A 8 -20.01 -11.09 -24.65
N TRP A 9 -19.55 -11.66 -23.53
CA TRP A 9 -18.11 -11.86 -23.27
C TRP A 9 -17.63 -13.32 -23.42
N ASN A 10 -18.39 -14.15 -24.14
CA ASN A 10 -18.03 -15.57 -24.35
C ASN A 10 -17.43 -15.89 -25.73
N VAL A 11 -17.14 -14.90 -26.58
CA VAL A 11 -16.64 -15.14 -27.95
C VAL A 11 -15.11 -15.33 -28.04
N PHE A 12 -14.35 -15.10 -26.97
CA PHE A 12 -12.88 -15.29 -26.97
C PHE A 12 -12.39 -16.54 -26.24
N LYS A 13 -13.09 -17.66 -26.42
CA LYS A 13 -12.61 -19.04 -26.20
C LYS A 13 -13.18 -19.86 -27.38
N ARG A 14 -12.49 -20.68 -28.17
CA ARG A 14 -11.23 -21.45 -28.06
C ARG A 14 -11.14 -22.34 -29.32
N SER A 15 -9.93 -22.67 -29.79
CA SER A 15 -9.52 -24.02 -30.27
C SER A 15 -8.05 -23.91 -30.72
N SER A 16 -7.13 -24.84 -30.44
CA SER A 16 -7.23 -26.29 -30.55
C SER A 16 -6.60 -27.04 -29.37
N GLN A 17 -7.04 -28.30 -29.24
CA GLN A 17 -6.69 -29.26 -28.21
C GLN A 17 -5.26 -29.82 -28.42
N GLY A 18 -4.53 -29.94 -27.32
CA GLY A 18 -3.34 -30.76 -27.16
C GLY A 18 -3.38 -31.33 -25.74
N VAL A 19 -3.29 -32.65 -25.67
CA VAL A 19 -3.45 -33.55 -24.52
C VAL A 19 -2.68 -33.13 -23.25
N ASP A 20 -3.34 -33.18 -22.09
CA ASP A 20 -3.04 -34.16 -21.03
C ASP A 20 -3.75 -33.84 -19.71
N SER A 21 -4.23 -34.94 -19.13
CA SER A 21 -5.01 -35.06 -17.91
C SER A 21 -4.25 -34.57 -16.68
N VAL A 22 -4.97 -33.89 -15.78
CA VAL A 22 -5.05 -34.11 -14.31
C VAL A 22 -5.69 -32.86 -13.71
N SER A 23 -7.01 -32.94 -13.57
CA SER A 23 -7.82 -31.99 -12.80
C SER A 23 -7.62 -32.25 -11.30
N HIS A 24 -6.52 -31.81 -10.69
CA HIS A 24 -6.37 -31.77 -9.23
C HIS A 24 -5.50 -30.56 -8.84
N GLY A 25 -6.12 -29.48 -8.35
CA GLY A 25 -5.44 -28.57 -7.43
C GLY A 25 -5.33 -27.06 -7.73
N HIS A 26 -6.28 -26.45 -8.46
CA HIS A 26 -6.20 -25.01 -8.73
C HIS A 26 -6.66 -24.07 -7.60
N HIS A 27 -7.04 -24.60 -6.43
CA HIS A 27 -7.50 -23.78 -5.30
C HIS A 27 -6.41 -23.42 -4.28
N HIS A 28 -5.21 -24.00 -4.35
CA HIS A 28 -4.15 -23.78 -3.32
C HIS A 28 -3.08 -22.77 -3.73
N ARG A 29 -3.03 -22.28 -4.98
CA ARG A 29 -1.96 -21.38 -5.45
C ARG A 29 -2.23 -19.88 -5.20
N GLN A 30 -3.47 -19.54 -4.86
CA GLN A 30 -3.88 -18.17 -4.50
C GLN A 30 -3.82 -17.92 -2.98
N GLU A 31 -3.76 -18.98 -2.19
CA GLU A 31 -3.74 -18.87 -0.73
C GLU A 31 -2.31 -18.57 -0.26
N GLN A 32 -2.14 -17.32 0.19
CA GLN A 32 -0.94 -16.70 0.78
C GLN A 32 -0.07 -15.87 -0.16
N TRP A 33 -0.70 -15.03 -0.99
CA TRP A 33 -0.05 -13.80 -1.45
C TRP A 33 0.11 -12.83 -0.26
N ARG A 34 1.06 -13.12 0.65
CA ARG A 34 1.45 -12.20 1.73
C ARG A 34 2.49 -11.21 1.22
N GLY A 35 2.39 -9.96 1.67
CA GLY A 35 3.37 -8.89 1.44
C GLY A 35 3.11 -8.01 0.20
N ILE A 36 3.98 -7.02 0.00
CA ILE A 36 3.93 -6.11 -1.15
C ILE A 36 4.70 -6.76 -2.30
N ARG A 37 4.02 -7.01 -3.41
CA ARG A 37 4.61 -7.59 -4.63
C ARG A 37 4.32 -6.67 -5.81
N VAL A 38 5.27 -6.56 -6.73
CA VAL A 38 5.15 -5.74 -7.93
C VAL A 38 5.65 -6.54 -9.12
N LYS A 39 4.86 -6.59 -10.19
CA LYS A 39 5.30 -7.14 -11.47
C LYS A 39 6.08 -6.05 -12.21
N VAL A 40 7.28 -6.38 -12.68
CA VAL A 40 8.06 -5.49 -13.54
C VAL A 40 7.44 -5.52 -14.94
N PHE A 41 7.02 -4.36 -15.42
CA PHE A 41 6.51 -4.20 -16.79
C PHE A 41 7.60 -3.58 -17.67
N ASN A 42 7.65 -4.01 -18.94
CA ASN A 42 8.52 -3.44 -19.99
C ASN A 42 10.00 -3.37 -19.61
N GLY A 43 10.49 -4.29 -18.77
CA GLY A 43 11.87 -4.29 -18.27
C GLY A 43 12.23 -3.12 -17.35
N ASN A 44 11.28 -2.25 -16.98
CA ASN A 44 11.56 -1.06 -16.18
C ASN A 44 11.56 -1.38 -14.67
N LEU A 45 12.71 -1.85 -14.19
CA LEU A 45 12.92 -2.20 -12.78
C LEU A 45 12.80 -0.99 -11.84
N GLU A 46 13.35 0.17 -12.22
CA GLU A 46 13.36 1.36 -11.37
C GLU A 46 11.94 1.85 -11.04
N SER A 47 11.05 1.84 -12.03
CA SER A 47 9.65 2.19 -11.84
C SER A 47 8.95 1.22 -10.89
N ALA A 48 9.23 -0.07 -11.02
CA ALA A 48 8.66 -1.11 -10.17
C ALA A 48 9.16 -0.99 -8.72
N LEU A 49 10.45 -0.72 -8.53
CA LEU A 49 11.04 -0.49 -7.20
C LEU A 49 10.49 0.79 -6.56
N THR A 50 10.37 1.88 -7.33
CA THR A 50 9.77 3.14 -6.84
C THR A 50 8.34 2.92 -6.38
N PHE A 51 7.55 2.16 -7.14
CA PHE A 51 6.19 1.81 -6.78
C PHE A 51 6.14 0.93 -5.52
N MET A 52 7.01 -0.08 -5.44
CA MET A 52 7.14 -0.95 -4.27
C MET A 52 7.48 -0.14 -3.02
N GLN A 53 8.47 0.75 -3.10
CA GLN A 53 8.87 1.63 -2.01
C GLN A 53 7.73 2.54 -1.55
N ARG A 54 7.02 3.19 -2.49
CA ARG A 54 5.87 4.03 -2.16
C ARG A 54 4.78 3.25 -1.43
N LYS A 55 4.47 2.03 -1.90
CA LYS A 55 3.51 1.14 -1.23
C LYS A 55 3.98 0.74 0.16
N MET A 56 5.27 0.40 0.31
CA MET A 56 5.92 0.05 1.58
C MET A 56 5.89 1.20 2.60
N GLN A 57 6.09 2.43 2.13
CA GLN A 57 6.02 3.62 2.97
C GLN A 57 4.60 3.91 3.44
N SER A 58 3.65 3.84 2.50
CA SER A 58 2.24 4.13 2.78
C SER A 58 1.59 3.12 3.72
N SER A 59 1.97 1.85 3.63
CA SER A 59 1.49 0.80 4.54
C SER A 59 2.09 0.89 5.94
N GLY A 60 3.11 1.74 6.13
CA GLY A 60 3.81 1.90 7.40
C GLY A 60 4.77 0.77 7.74
N ILE A 61 4.90 -0.27 6.91
CA ILE A 61 5.82 -1.39 7.14
C ILE A 61 7.28 -0.93 7.19
N GLU A 62 7.68 0.05 6.35
CA GLU A 62 9.02 0.64 6.43
C GLU A 62 9.30 1.22 7.83
N ARG A 63 8.31 1.91 8.41
CA ARG A 63 8.45 2.51 9.74
C ARG A 63 8.49 1.45 10.82
N MET A 64 7.76 0.34 10.67
CA MET A 64 7.80 -0.77 11.62
C MET A 64 9.17 -1.45 11.60
N ILE A 65 9.72 -1.74 10.41
CA ILE A 65 11.05 -2.33 10.24
C ILE A 65 12.13 -1.40 10.80
N LYS A 66 12.14 -0.12 10.40
CA LYS A 66 13.17 0.84 10.85
C LYS A 66 13.09 1.16 12.35
N ARG A 67 11.95 0.95 12.99
CA ARG A 67 11.73 1.22 14.43
C ARG A 67 11.69 -0.08 15.24
N GLU A 68 12.19 -1.17 14.68
CA GLU A 68 12.35 -2.42 15.39
C GLU A 68 13.16 -2.19 16.67
N GLN A 69 12.66 -2.72 17.79
CA GLN A 69 13.30 -2.57 19.09
C GLN A 69 14.44 -3.58 19.19
N THR A 70 15.68 -3.09 19.23
CA THR A 70 16.87 -3.94 19.42
C THR A 70 17.07 -4.39 20.87
N HIS A 71 16.48 -3.65 21.82
CA HIS A 71 16.59 -3.91 23.24
C HIS A 71 15.25 -3.66 23.94
N HIS A 72 15.13 -4.18 25.17
CA HIS A 72 13.94 -4.00 25.98
C HIS A 72 13.84 -2.56 26.50
N ILE A 73 12.65 -1.96 26.31
CA ILE A 73 12.27 -0.67 26.89
C ILE A 73 11.19 -0.91 27.94
N LYS A 74 11.40 -0.37 29.15
CA LYS A 74 10.45 -0.50 30.26
C LYS A 74 9.15 0.27 29.98
N ASN A 75 8.07 -0.09 30.65
CA ASN A 75 6.75 0.53 30.43
C ASN A 75 6.71 2.03 30.77
N SER A 76 7.44 2.46 31.80
CA SER A 76 7.57 3.88 32.14
C SER A 76 8.18 4.69 30.99
N GLU A 77 9.25 4.18 30.39
CA GLU A 77 9.94 4.80 29.26
C GLU A 77 9.08 4.79 27.99
N LYS A 78 8.39 3.68 27.71
CA LYS A 78 7.42 3.60 26.59
C LYS A 78 6.38 4.72 26.66
N ARG A 79 5.84 5.00 27.86
CA ARG A 79 4.87 6.11 28.07
C ARG A 79 5.48 7.48 27.77
N VAL A 80 6.71 7.71 28.21
CA VAL A 80 7.43 8.98 27.95
C VAL A 80 7.70 9.16 26.45
N LEU A 81 8.14 8.11 25.76
CA LEU A 81 8.39 8.14 24.32
C LEU A 81 7.12 8.42 23.52
N ALA A 82 6.01 7.77 23.88
CA ALA A 82 4.70 8.00 23.26
C ALA A 82 4.26 9.47 23.43
N ARG A 83 4.38 10.02 24.64
CA ARG A 83 4.04 11.42 24.93
C ARG A 83 4.91 12.40 24.12
N LYS A 84 6.22 12.17 24.05
CA LYS A 84 7.14 13.00 23.25
C LYS A 84 6.81 12.95 21.77
N ASN A 85 6.45 11.77 21.24
CA ASN A 85 6.06 11.62 19.85
C ASN A 85 4.74 12.36 19.54
N LEU A 86 3.74 12.24 20.43
CA LEU A 86 2.48 12.97 20.31
C LEU A 86 2.72 14.49 20.27
N GLN A 87 3.53 15.01 21.19
CA GLN A 87 3.86 16.44 21.22
C GLN A 87 4.55 16.90 19.93
N ARG A 88 5.43 16.07 19.35
CA ARG A 88 6.09 16.38 18.07
C ARG A 88 5.06 16.47 16.92
N ILE A 89 4.10 15.56 16.88
CA ILE A 89 3.03 15.55 15.87
C ILE A 89 2.15 16.80 16.00
N ILE A 90 1.74 17.14 17.23
CA ILE A 90 0.91 18.34 17.47
C ILE A 90 1.66 19.61 17.01
N LYS A 91 2.93 19.76 17.42
CA LYS A 91 3.75 20.91 17.02
C LYS A 91 3.91 21.04 15.50
N SER A 92 4.12 19.93 14.78
CA SER A 92 4.26 19.98 13.32
C SER A 92 2.93 20.30 12.62
N GLN A 93 1.81 19.78 13.13
CA GLN A 93 0.48 20.12 12.64
C GLN A 93 0.13 21.58 12.87
N ASP A 94 0.42 22.12 14.05
CA ASP A 94 0.22 23.55 14.36
C ASP A 94 1.03 24.45 13.43
N LEU A 95 2.30 24.11 13.21
CA LEU A 95 3.16 24.82 12.27
C LEU A 95 2.59 24.77 10.85
N ALA A 96 2.18 23.59 10.37
CA ALA A 96 1.60 23.43 9.05
C ALA A 96 0.31 24.25 8.87
N ARG A 97 -0.55 24.31 9.91
CA ARG A 97 -1.76 25.15 9.92
C ARG A 97 -1.43 26.63 9.82
N LYS A 98 -0.44 27.11 10.60
CA LYS A 98 0.04 28.50 10.56
C LYS A 98 0.60 28.86 9.18
N LEU A 99 1.45 28.00 8.61
CA LEU A 99 2.01 28.20 7.27
C LEU A 99 0.93 28.24 6.20
N LYS A 100 -0.05 27.31 6.26
CA LYS A 100 -1.19 27.31 5.34
C LYS A 100 -1.97 28.63 5.43
N ALA A 101 -2.21 29.15 6.64
CA ALA A 101 -2.91 30.41 6.84
C ALA A 101 -2.12 31.60 6.23
N ILE A 102 -0.81 31.67 6.46
CA ILE A 102 0.07 32.70 5.90
C ILE A 102 0.06 32.63 4.37
N LEU A 103 0.25 31.45 3.79
CA LEU A 103 0.23 31.25 2.33
C LEU A 103 -1.14 31.63 1.74
N SER A 104 -2.23 31.27 2.42
CA SER A 104 -3.59 31.62 1.99
C SER A 104 -3.81 33.14 1.98
N LYS A 105 -3.32 33.86 2.98
CA LYS A 105 -3.37 35.33 3.03
C LYS A 105 -2.57 35.95 1.88
N LYS A 106 -1.32 35.49 1.72
CA LYS A 106 -0.43 35.95 0.64
C LYS A 106 -1.03 35.76 -0.76
N VAL A 107 -1.66 34.61 -1.03
CA VAL A 107 -2.30 34.34 -2.33
C VAL A 107 -3.53 35.23 -2.55
N ARG A 108 -4.25 35.60 -1.49
CA ARG A 108 -5.43 36.47 -1.54
C ARG A 108 -5.09 37.97 -1.59
N GLY A 109 -3.82 38.34 -1.47
CA GLY A 109 -3.40 39.75 -1.42
C GLY A 109 -3.76 40.48 -0.13
N LEU A 110 -3.97 39.73 0.96
CA LEU A 110 -4.26 40.24 2.31
C LEU A 110 -3.06 40.10 3.25
#